data_AF-A0A3R6IJS9-F1
#
_entry.id   AF-A0A3R6IJS9-F1
#
_cell.length_a   1.000
_cell.length_b   1.000
_cell.length_c   1.000
_cell.angle_alpha   90.00
_cell.angle_beta   90.00
_cell.angle_gamma   90.00
#
_symmetry.space_group_name_H-M   'P 1'
#
loop_
_entity.id
_entity.type
_entity.pdbx_description
1 polymer ?
#
loop_
_entity_poly.entity_id
_entity_poly.type
_entity_poly.pdbx_seq_one_letter_code
_entity_poly.pdbx_strand_id
1 'polypeptide(L)'
;MIANKVYTRDEMREEHIITSDYHFIDKEGEYFAKLIMRAEASKNMMRLFFQLSDGRKIITPVFWWQSYLGFHEIDNGTNLRLIYERNGKGIALKKIEILD
;
A
#
# COMPACT_ATOMS: atom_id res chain seq x y z
N MET A 1 1.01 1.27 -18.34
CA MET A 1 1.95 0.63 -17.39
C MET A 1 2.01 1.50 -16.15
N ILE A 2 2.04 0.94 -14.94
CA ILE A 2 2.16 1.73 -13.71
C ILE A 2 3.60 2.25 -13.60
N ALA A 3 3.76 3.57 -13.52
CA ALA A 3 5.05 4.20 -13.34
C ALA A 3 5.55 4.06 -11.89
N ASN A 4 6.88 4.05 -11.72
CA ASN A 4 7.50 4.03 -10.41
C ASN A 4 7.51 5.44 -9.78
N LYS A 5 6.33 5.92 -9.37
CA LYS A 5 6.13 7.21 -8.70
C LYS A 5 4.99 7.12 -7.67
N VAL A 6 4.85 8.17 -6.86
CA VAL A 6 3.63 8.38 -6.05
C VAL A 6 2.66 9.19 -6.89
N TYR A 7 1.50 8.60 -7.19
CA TYR A 7 0.46 9.21 -8.00
C TYR A 7 -0.39 10.21 -7.24
N THR A 8 -0.63 11.39 -7.80
CA THR A 8 -1.71 12.28 -7.34
C THR A 8 -3.08 11.73 -7.74
N ARG A 9 -4.16 12.25 -7.14
CA ARG A 9 -5.53 11.86 -7.50
C ARG A 9 -5.89 12.20 -8.95
N ASP A 10 -5.38 13.32 -9.46
CA ASP A 10 -5.65 13.78 -10.81
C ASP A 10 -4.90 12.91 -11.83
N GLU A 11 -3.63 12.58 -11.58
CA GLU A 11 -2.88 11.64 -12.42
C GLU A 11 -3.54 10.25 -12.47
N MET A 12 -4.03 9.73 -11.34
CA MET A 12 -4.78 8.46 -11.35
C MET A 12 -6.02 8.52 -12.26
N ARG A 13 -6.71 9.67 -12.29
CA ARG A 13 -7.90 9.88 -13.11
C ARG A 13 -7.54 10.01 -14.58
N GLU A 14 -6.52 10.81 -14.90
CA GLU A 14 -6.01 11.02 -16.25
C GLU A 14 -5.45 9.74 -16.87
N GLU A 15 -4.74 8.93 -16.09
CA GLU A 15 -4.20 7.64 -16.51
C GLU A 15 -5.23 6.50 -16.45
N HIS A 16 -6.49 6.80 -16.13
CA HIS A 16 -7.60 5.83 -16.02
C HIS A 16 -7.28 4.62 -15.11
N ILE A 17 -6.60 4.87 -13.99
CA ILE A 17 -6.23 3.83 -13.03
C ILE A 17 -7.45 3.40 -12.21
N ILE A 18 -7.95 2.20 -12.48
CA ILE A 18 -9.08 1.59 -11.76
C ILE A 18 -8.55 0.80 -10.56
N THR A 19 -9.06 1.10 -9.37
CA THR A 19 -8.66 0.43 -8.12
C THR A 19 -9.84 -0.15 -7.34
N SER A 20 -10.99 -0.36 -7.99
CA SER A 20 -12.21 -0.85 -7.34
C SER A 20 -12.15 -2.32 -6.92
N ASP A 21 -11.18 -3.08 -7.44
CA ASP A 21 -10.91 -4.49 -7.13
C ASP A 21 -9.92 -4.67 -5.97
N TYR A 22 -9.47 -3.58 -5.33
CA TYR A 22 -8.62 -3.62 -4.15
C TYR A 22 -9.45 -3.55 -2.87
N HIS A 23 -9.09 -4.36 -1.88
CA HIS A 23 -9.80 -4.47 -0.61
C HIS A 23 -8.90 -4.19 0.60
N PHE A 24 -9.48 -3.81 1.73
CA PHE A 24 -8.70 -3.69 2.98
C PHE A 24 -8.47 -5.07 3.61
N ILE A 25 -7.36 -5.23 4.32
CA ILE A 25 -7.13 -6.40 5.20
C ILE A 25 -8.07 -6.30 6.41
N ASP A 26 -8.72 -7.40 6.74
CA ASP A 26 -9.67 -7.54 7.85
C ASP A 26 -9.18 -8.47 8.97
N LYS A 27 -7.98 -9.04 8.83
CA LYS A 27 -7.33 -9.90 9.82
C LYS A 27 -5.88 -9.51 10.09
N GLU A 28 -5.49 -9.49 11.36
CA GLU A 28 -4.10 -9.33 11.78
C GLU A 28 -3.21 -10.46 11.25
N GLY A 29 -1.91 -10.19 11.20
CA GLY A 29 -0.91 -11.18 10.85
C GLY A 29 0.04 -10.69 9.76
N GLU A 30 0.72 -11.65 9.18
CA GLU A 30 1.78 -11.42 8.21
C GLU A 30 1.33 -11.80 6.81
N TYR A 31 1.64 -10.93 5.86
CA TYR A 31 1.25 -11.12 4.47
C TYR A 31 2.45 -10.85 3.57
N PHE A 32 2.70 -11.77 2.65
CA PHE A 32 3.71 -11.62 1.62
C PHE A 32 3.07 -10.98 0.40
N ALA A 33 3.66 -9.90 -0.10
CA ALA A 33 3.05 -9.10 -1.13
C ALA A 33 4.07 -8.41 -2.03
N LYS A 34 3.65 -8.07 -3.24
CA LYS A 34 4.38 -7.19 -4.14
C LYS A 34 3.75 -5.79 -4.11
N LEU A 35 4.57 -4.75 -3.95
CA LEU A 35 4.11 -3.38 -4.12
C LEU A 35 3.79 -3.11 -5.58
N ILE A 36 2.54 -2.75 -5.89
CA ILE A 36 2.09 -2.49 -7.26
C ILE A 36 2.14 -1.01 -7.57
N MET A 37 1.64 -0.18 -6.65
CA MET A 37 1.46 1.26 -6.88
C MET A 37 1.40 2.01 -5.55
N ARG A 38 1.79 3.29 -5.59
CA ARG A 38 1.64 4.26 -4.51
C ARG A 38 0.84 5.45 -5.01
N ALA A 39 -0.09 5.94 -4.21
CA ALA A 39 -0.85 7.13 -4.54
C ALA A 39 -1.08 8.00 -3.31
N GLU A 40 -1.10 9.30 -3.50
CA GLU A 40 -1.51 10.26 -2.49
C GLU A 40 -2.99 10.09 -2.14
N ALA A 41 -3.31 10.55 -0.94
CA ALA A 41 -4.66 10.72 -0.46
C ALA A 41 -4.73 11.93 0.47
N SER A 42 -5.95 12.33 0.82
CA SER A 42 -6.18 13.46 1.73
C SER A 42 -5.50 13.25 3.09
N LYS A 43 -5.19 14.35 3.78
CA LYS A 43 -4.70 14.38 5.17
C LYS A 43 -3.33 13.71 5.36
N ASN A 44 -2.39 13.96 4.44
CA ASN A 44 -1.00 13.46 4.53
C ASN A 44 -0.95 11.93 4.69
N MET A 45 -1.73 11.26 3.85
CA MET A 45 -1.87 9.81 3.78
C MET A 45 -1.43 9.33 2.41
N MET A 46 -0.75 8.19 2.36
CA MET A 46 -0.45 7.47 1.13
C MET A 46 -1.26 6.18 1.10
N ARG A 47 -1.89 5.90 -0.05
CA ARG A 47 -2.54 4.64 -0.36
C ARG A 47 -1.51 3.75 -1.06
N LEU A 48 -1.24 2.61 -0.45
CA LEU A 48 -0.36 1.58 -0.98
C LEU A 48 -1.23 0.48 -1.57
N PHE A 49 -0.90 0.06 -2.78
CA PHE A 49 -1.61 -0.99 -3.50
C PHE A 49 -0.69 -2.19 -3.62
N PHE A 50 -1.11 -3.33 -3.11
CA PHE A 50 -0.34 -4.55 -3.12
C PHE A 50 -1.08 -5.69 -3.82
N GLN A 51 -0.32 -6.62 -4.39
CA GLN A 51 -0.81 -7.95 -4.73
C GLN A 51 -0.21 -8.94 -3.75
N LEU A 52 -1.05 -9.64 -3.00
CA LEU A 52 -0.63 -10.70 -2.08
C LEU A 52 -0.18 -11.93 -2.86
N SER A 53 0.63 -12.77 -2.23
CA SER A 53 1.08 -14.05 -2.80
C SER A 53 -0.05 -15.01 -3.15
N ASP A 54 -1.19 -14.91 -2.45
CA ASP A 54 -2.42 -15.67 -2.74
C ASP A 54 -3.28 -15.06 -3.88
N GLY A 55 -2.81 -13.98 -4.51
CA GLY A 55 -3.46 -13.32 -5.64
C GLY A 55 -4.43 -12.20 -5.26
N ARG A 56 -4.81 -12.05 -3.98
CA ARG A 56 -5.67 -10.96 -3.53
C ARG A 56 -5.00 -9.59 -3.74
N LYS A 57 -5.80 -8.60 -4.09
CA LYS A 57 -5.36 -7.21 -4.23
C LYS A 57 -5.81 -6.41 -3.02
N ILE A 58 -4.85 -5.76 -2.34
CA ILE A 58 -5.14 -5.01 -1.12
C ILE A 58 -4.72 -3.55 -1.21
N ILE A 59 -5.52 -2.68 -0.58
CA ILE A 59 -5.22 -1.27 -0.42
C ILE A 59 -4.99 -0.97 1.06
N THR A 60 -3.89 -0.25 1.35
CA THR A 60 -3.47 0.02 2.72
C THR A 60 -3.07 1.48 2.88
N PRO A 61 -3.71 2.21 3.80
CA PRO A 61 -3.33 3.57 4.12
C PRO A 61 -2.13 3.59 5.07
N VAL A 62 -1.15 4.44 4.78
CA VAL A 62 -0.05 4.79 5.69
C VAL A 62 0.02 6.31 5.85
N PHE A 63 0.49 6.78 7.00
CA PHE A 63 0.40 8.18 7.40
C PHE A 63 1.77 8.83 7.60
N TRP A 64 1.83 10.15 7.50
CA TRP A 64 3.06 10.93 7.65
C TRP A 64 3.73 10.80 9.03
N TRP A 65 2.95 10.66 10.13
CA TRP A 65 3.50 10.58 11.49
C TRP A 65 4.29 9.29 11.75
N GLN A 66 4.15 8.28 10.88
CA GLN A 66 4.96 7.06 10.86
C GLN A 66 5.98 7.09 9.71
N SER A 67 6.32 8.29 9.20
CA SER A 67 7.20 8.52 8.05
C SER A 67 6.81 7.69 6.82
N TYR A 68 5.50 7.46 6.64
CA TYR A 68 4.95 6.59 5.59
C TYR A 68 5.59 5.19 5.55
N LEU A 69 6.18 4.70 6.65
CA LEU A 69 6.95 3.45 6.72
C LEU A 69 8.06 3.33 5.65
N GLY A 70 8.59 4.45 5.15
CA GLY A 70 9.65 4.47 4.13
C GLY A 70 9.18 4.29 2.68
N PHE A 71 7.87 4.19 2.41
CA PHE A 71 7.35 3.88 1.06
C PHE A 71 7.64 4.92 -0.03
N HIS A 72 8.12 6.12 0.32
CA HIS A 72 8.62 7.06 -0.68
C HIS A 72 9.84 6.53 -1.45
N GLU A 73 10.66 5.69 -0.81
CA GLU A 73 11.93 5.19 -1.35
C GLU A 73 11.84 3.74 -1.87
N ILE A 74 10.70 3.07 -1.69
CA ILE A 74 10.51 1.66 -2.10
C ILE A 74 9.93 1.59 -3.50
N ASP A 75 10.65 0.97 -4.43
CA ASP A 75 10.21 0.85 -5.82
C ASP A 75 8.98 -0.06 -5.98
N ASN A 76 8.11 0.28 -6.93
CA ASN A 76 7.06 -0.63 -7.39
C ASN A 76 7.71 -1.91 -7.95
N GLY A 77 7.11 -3.06 -7.66
CA GLY A 77 7.66 -4.38 -7.97
C GLY A 77 8.41 -5.04 -6.82
N THR A 78 8.77 -4.28 -5.78
CA THR A 78 9.44 -4.81 -4.57
C THR A 78 8.56 -5.84 -3.85
N ASN A 79 9.15 -6.97 -3.51
CA ASN A 79 8.52 -7.99 -2.66
C ASN A 79 8.73 -7.61 -1.19
N LEU A 80 7.66 -7.74 -0.41
CA LEU A 80 7.58 -7.25 0.96
C LEU A 80 6.88 -8.28 1.85
N ARG A 81 7.32 -8.37 3.09
CA ARG A 81 6.52 -8.92 4.19
C ARG A 81 5.84 -7.75 4.90
N LEU A 82 4.52 -7.81 4.97
CA LEU A 82 3.66 -6.80 5.58
C LEU A 82 3.16 -7.33 6.92
N ILE A 83 3.35 -6.57 8.00
CA ILE A 83 2.93 -6.95 9.36
C ILE A 83 1.74 -6.07 9.76
N TYR A 84 0.56 -6.67 9.83
CA TYR A 84 -0.68 -6.01 10.24
C TYR A 84 -1.03 -6.35 11.68
N GLU A 85 -1.36 -5.32 12.46
CA GLU A 85 -1.77 -5.42 13.85
C GLU A 85 -3.07 -4.64 14.07
N ARG A 86 -3.88 -5.09 15.03
CA ARG A 86 -5.06 -4.36 15.50
C ARG A 86 -4.63 -3.28 16.45
N ASN A 87 -5.19 -2.10 16.25
CA ASN A 87 -5.16 -1.00 17.19
C ASN A 87 -6.60 -0.60 17.56
N GLY A 88 -6.74 0.45 18.37
CA GLY A 88 -8.06 0.96 18.80
C GLY A 88 -8.99 1.45 17.68
N LYS A 89 -8.53 1.49 16.42
CA LYS A 89 -9.29 1.94 15.24
C LYS A 89 -9.49 0.84 14.19
N GLY A 90 -8.97 -0.37 14.41
CA GLY A 90 -9.04 -1.47 13.44
C GLY A 90 -7.65 -2.04 13.12
N ILE A 91 -7.52 -2.68 11.97
CA ILE A 91 -6.27 -3.34 11.55
C ILE A 91 -5.46 -2.38 10.70
N ALA A 92 -4.19 -2.21 11.04
CA ALA A 92 -3.28 -1.27 10.40
C ALA A 92 -1.95 -1.93 10.09
N LEU A 93 -1.32 -1.50 9.01
CA LEU A 93 0.05 -1.90 8.68
C LEU A 93 1.01 -1.24 9.66
N LYS A 94 1.70 -2.06 10.45
CA LYS A 94 2.58 -1.61 11.52
C LYS A 94 4.04 -1.56 11.10
N LYS A 95 4.48 -2.59 10.36
CA LYS A 95 5.87 -2.77 9.94
C LYS A 95 5.91 -3.46 8.59
N ILE A 96 6.99 -3.20 7.86
CA ILE A 96 7.33 -3.88 6.61
C ILE A 96 8.76 -4.41 6.67
N GLU A 97 9.03 -5.45 5.90
CA GLU A 97 10.37 -5.97 5.64
C GLU A 97 10.49 -6.17 4.12
N ILE A 98 11.58 -5.66 3.53
CA ILE A 98 11.90 -5.89 2.12
C ILE A 98 12.45 -7.31 1.99
N LEU A 99 11.98 -8.02 0.97
CA LEU A 99 12.38 -9.39 0.66
C LEU A 99 13.24 -9.37 -0.60
N ASP A 100 14.34 -10.11 -0.57
CA ASP A 100 15.27 -10.31 -1.69
C ASP A 100 14.66 -11.20 -2.80
#